data_AF-A0A224Z2E3-F1
#
_entry.id   AF-A0A224Z2E3-F1
#
_cell.length_a   1.000
_cell.length_b   1.000
_cell.length_c   1.000
_cell.angle_alpha   90.00
_cell.angle_beta   90.00
_cell.angle_gamma   90.00
#
_symmetry.space_group_name_H-M   'P 1'
#
loop_
_entity.id
_entity.type
_entity.pdbx_description
1 polymer ?
#
loop_
_entity_poly.entity_id
_entity_poly.type
_entity_poly.pdbx_seq_one_letter_code
_entity_poly.pdbx_strand_id
1 'polypeptide(L)'
;MPGLCAALSKLSLSSTSSSDDSSRSTLDLANEASEIRDVWASNLEEEFSTIRRLVQKYNYVAMDTEFPGVVAQPIGKFRSITDYQYQMLRCNVDLLKIIQLGVTFLDENGNRPEDISTWQFNFKFCLSKDMFAQDSI
;
A
#
# COMPACT_ATOMS: atom_id res chain seq x y z
N MET A 1 -11.99 -12.92 -2.27
CA MET A 1 -11.50 -11.78 -3.07
C MET A 1 -10.06 -12.03 -3.48
N PRO A 2 -9.78 -12.77 -4.58
CA PRO A 2 -8.41 -13.09 -5.01
C PRO A 2 -7.72 -11.98 -5.83
N GLY A 3 -8.47 -11.02 -6.39
CA GLY A 3 -7.92 -9.96 -7.25
C GLY A 3 -7.16 -8.85 -6.51
N LEU A 4 -7.45 -8.65 -5.23
CA LEU A 4 -6.91 -7.57 -4.38
C LEU A 4 -5.44 -7.80 -3.97
N CYS A 5 -4.99 -9.06 -3.94
CA CYS A 5 -3.60 -9.42 -3.62
C CYS A 5 -2.60 -9.02 -4.73
N ALA A 6 -3.08 -8.78 -5.95
CA ALA A 6 -2.22 -8.57 -7.12
C ALA A 6 -1.59 -7.16 -7.19
N ALA A 7 -2.20 -6.12 -6.61
CA ALA A 7 -1.65 -4.75 -6.67
C ALA A 7 -0.43 -4.59 -5.76
N LEU A 8 -0.51 -5.08 -4.52
CA LEU A 8 0.59 -5.04 -3.56
C LEU A 8 1.71 -6.04 -3.90
N SER A 9 1.36 -7.20 -4.52
CA SER A 9 2.37 -8.11 -5.09
C SER A 9 3.22 -7.44 -6.17
N LYS A 10 2.65 -6.54 -6.99
CA LYS A 10 3.40 -5.84 -8.06
C LYS A 10 4.42 -4.84 -7.53
N LEU A 11 4.17 -4.18 -6.40
CA LEU A 11 5.16 -3.33 -5.72
C LEU A 11 6.33 -4.15 -5.15
N SER A 12 6.11 -5.42 -4.80
CA SER A 12 7.20 -6.32 -4.42
C SER A 12 8.07 -6.74 -5.62
N LEU A 13 7.48 -6.87 -6.81
CA LEU A 13 8.07 -7.49 -8.00
C LEU A 13 8.77 -6.54 -8.99
N SER A 14 8.72 -5.21 -8.81
CA SER A 14 9.37 -4.28 -9.73
C SER A 14 10.79 -3.91 -9.30
N SER A 15 11.71 -4.88 -9.35
CA SER A 15 13.16 -4.62 -9.48
C SER A 15 13.59 -5.05 -10.88
N THR A 16 14.02 -4.07 -11.67
CA THR A 16 14.37 -4.15 -13.10
C THR A 16 15.46 -5.19 -13.39
N SER A 17 15.17 -6.16 -14.26
CA SER A 17 16.17 -7.05 -14.86
C SER A 17 16.74 -6.42 -16.15
N SER A 18 18.01 -6.04 -16.14
CA SER A 18 18.83 -5.86 -17.33
C SER A 18 19.93 -6.93 -17.32
N SER A 19 19.97 -7.71 -18.41
CA SER A 19 20.79 -8.90 -18.63
C SER A 19 22.31 -8.68 -18.46
N ASP A 20 22.99 -9.60 -17.76
CA ASP A 20 24.19 -10.29 -18.27
C ASP A 20 24.65 -11.46 -17.36
N ASP A 21 25.52 -12.28 -17.93
CA ASP A 21 25.69 -13.73 -17.82
C ASP A 21 26.51 -14.30 -16.63
N SER A 22 26.26 -15.59 -16.33
CA SER A 22 27.16 -16.58 -15.68
C SER A 22 27.64 -16.40 -14.22
N SER A 23 26.78 -16.68 -13.24
CA SER A 23 27.17 -17.33 -11.95
C SER A 23 25.95 -17.79 -11.13
N ARG A 24 25.52 -19.05 -11.36
CA ARG A 24 24.51 -19.74 -10.54
C ARG A 24 25.12 -20.16 -9.20
N SER A 25 24.83 -19.45 -8.10
CA SER A 25 24.66 -20.06 -6.75
C SER A 25 24.38 -19.10 -5.57
N THR A 26 24.31 -17.76 -5.72
CA THR A 26 24.14 -16.86 -4.53
C THR A 26 22.89 -15.97 -4.56
N LEU A 27 22.15 -15.93 -5.67
CA LEU A 27 21.00 -15.02 -5.84
C LEU A 27 19.64 -15.63 -5.43
N ASP A 28 19.58 -16.94 -5.13
CA ASP A 28 18.33 -17.62 -4.78
C ASP A 28 17.91 -17.48 -3.31
N LEU A 29 18.72 -16.84 -2.46
CA LEU A 29 18.37 -16.57 -1.04
C LEU A 29 17.75 -15.19 -0.82
N ALA A 30 17.87 -14.26 -1.78
CA ALA A 30 17.30 -12.91 -1.67
C ALA A 30 15.83 -12.83 -2.11
N ASN A 31 15.25 -13.97 -2.50
CA ASN A 31 13.88 -14.08 -3.00
C ASN A 31 12.98 -14.86 -2.02
N GLU A 32 13.41 -15.04 -0.75
CA GLU A 32 12.43 -15.30 0.30
C GLU A 32 11.52 -14.09 0.35
N ALA A 33 10.32 -14.28 -0.23
CA ALA A 33 9.30 -13.28 -0.32
C ALA A 33 8.97 -12.83 1.10
N SER A 34 9.59 -11.70 1.51
CA SER A 34 9.24 -11.02 2.75
C SER A 34 7.73 -10.97 2.87
N GLU A 35 7.23 -11.61 3.92
CA GLU A 35 5.83 -11.98 4.04
C GLU A 35 4.99 -10.70 4.23
N ILE A 36 3.88 -10.59 3.49
CA ILE A 36 2.92 -9.50 3.72
C ILE A 36 2.13 -9.83 4.98
N ARG A 37 2.25 -9.00 6.01
CA ARG A 37 1.55 -9.16 7.28
C ARG A 37 0.21 -8.44 7.26
N ASP A 38 -0.87 -9.20 7.30
CA ASP A 38 -2.22 -8.67 7.48
C ASP A 38 -2.43 -8.14 8.91
N VAL A 39 -2.86 -6.88 9.00
CA VAL A 39 -3.17 -6.20 10.25
C VAL A 39 -4.67 -5.92 10.33
N TRP A 40 -5.29 -6.42 11.39
CA TRP A 40 -6.68 -6.24 11.76
C TRP A 40 -6.76 -5.63 13.16
N ALA A 41 -7.97 -5.31 13.62
CA ALA A 41 -8.17 -4.73 14.94
C ALA A 41 -7.61 -5.60 16.10
N SER A 42 -7.54 -6.92 15.92
CA SER A 42 -7.07 -7.86 16.95
C SER A 42 -5.56 -7.87 17.16
N ASN A 43 -4.75 -7.59 16.12
CA ASN A 43 -3.29 -7.62 16.18
C ASN A 43 -2.64 -6.24 15.95
N LEU A 44 -3.44 -5.17 15.84
CA LEU A 44 -2.97 -3.82 15.55
C LEU A 44 -1.83 -3.37 16.49
N GLU A 45 -2.01 -3.51 17.81
CA GLU A 45 -1.04 -3.05 18.81
C GLU A 45 0.27 -3.85 18.78
N GLU A 46 0.18 -5.15 18.52
CA GLU A 46 1.33 -6.04 18.40
C GLU A 46 2.19 -5.65 17.19
N GLU A 47 1.56 -5.46 16.04
CA GLU A 47 2.26 -5.10 14.81
C GLU A 47 2.84 -3.68 14.88
N PHE A 48 2.11 -2.71 15.46
CA PHE A 48 2.67 -1.38 15.72
C PHE A 48 3.88 -1.43 16.65
N SER A 49 3.88 -2.31 17.65
CA SER A 49 5.04 -2.50 18.53
C SER A 49 6.26 -3.02 17.76
N THR A 50 6.06 -3.88 16.76
CA THR A 50 7.11 -4.36 15.87
C THR A 50 7.60 -3.26 14.93
N ILE A 51 6.69 -2.54 14.27
CA ILE A 51 7.01 -1.41 13.39
C ILE A 51 7.84 -0.34 14.13
N ARG A 52 7.49 -0.02 15.38
CA ARG A 52 8.22 0.97 16.20
C ARG A 52 9.68 0.60 16.45
N ARG A 53 10.02 -0.69 16.52
CA ARG A 53 11.41 -1.16 16.61
C ARG A 53 12.08 -1.12 15.23
N LEU A 54 11.34 -1.52 14.20
CA LEU A 54 11.83 -1.64 12.83
C LEU A 54 12.26 -0.29 12.23
N VAL A 55 11.44 0.75 12.43
CA VAL A 55 11.64 2.08 11.84
C VAL A 55 12.95 2.77 12.25
N GLN A 56 13.58 2.31 13.34
CA GLN A 56 14.88 2.80 13.77
C GLN A 56 16.02 2.41 12.81
N LYS A 57 15.88 1.27 12.12
CA LYS A 57 16.88 0.75 11.16
C LYS A 57 16.39 0.86 9.71
N TYR A 58 15.11 0.62 9.47
CA TYR A 58 14.48 0.69 8.15
C TYR A 58 13.55 1.91 8.11
N ASN A 59 14.13 3.08 7.85
CA ASN A 59 13.48 4.38 7.99
C ASN A 59 12.89 4.94 6.68
N TYR A 60 12.98 4.21 5.57
CA TYR A 60 12.33 4.55 4.31
C TYR A 60 11.02 3.79 4.20
N VAL A 61 9.94 4.49 3.86
CA VAL A 61 8.59 3.92 3.85
C VAL A 61 7.96 4.10 2.48
N ALA A 62 7.66 2.99 1.81
CA ALA A 62 6.76 2.97 0.67
C ALA A 62 5.33 2.72 1.16
N MET A 63 4.36 3.41 0.57
CA MET A 63 2.96 3.32 0.97
C MET A 63 2.03 3.24 -0.23
N ASP A 64 0.96 2.50 -0.07
CA ASP A 64 -0.12 2.39 -1.06
C ASP A 64 -1.46 2.26 -0.34
N THR A 65 -2.54 2.76 -0.94
CA THR A 65 -3.87 2.76 -0.31
C THR A 65 -4.95 2.33 -1.27
N GLU A 66 -5.89 1.54 -0.78
CA GLU A 66 -7.08 1.13 -1.52
C GLU A 66 -8.32 1.85 -0.96
N PHE A 67 -9.06 2.51 -1.85
CA PHE A 67 -10.28 3.25 -1.54
C PHE A 67 -11.39 2.88 -2.53
N PRO A 68 -12.66 3.06 -2.16
CA PRO A 68 -13.81 2.59 -2.95
C PRO A 68 -14.11 3.49 -4.17
N GLY A 69 -13.09 3.82 -4.96
CA GLY A 69 -13.20 4.56 -6.22
C GLY A 69 -13.50 6.05 -6.08
N VAL A 70 -14.09 6.63 -7.13
CA VAL A 70 -14.45 8.06 -7.20
C VAL A 70 -15.97 8.15 -7.34
N VAL A 71 -16.63 8.77 -6.37
CA VAL A 71 -18.10 8.86 -6.28
C VAL A 71 -18.65 10.25 -6.53
N ALA A 72 -17.80 11.29 -6.47
CA ALA A 72 -18.21 12.67 -6.60
C ALA A 72 -17.31 13.45 -7.56
N GLN A 73 -17.92 14.34 -8.35
CA GLN A 73 -17.23 15.35 -9.14
C GLN A 73 -17.53 16.74 -8.57
N PRO A 74 -16.51 17.58 -8.31
CA PRO A 74 -16.74 18.89 -7.74
C PRO A 74 -17.39 19.82 -8.78
N ILE A 75 -18.44 20.52 -8.37
CA ILE A 75 -19.16 21.48 -9.22
C ILE A 75 -18.70 22.90 -8.85
N GLY A 76 -18.23 23.69 -9.82
CA GLY A 76 -17.83 25.07 -9.58
C GLY A 76 -16.91 25.66 -10.64
N LYS A 77 -16.46 26.90 -10.39
CA LYS A 77 -15.39 27.54 -11.17
C LYS A 77 -14.05 27.23 -10.53
N PHE A 78 -13.15 26.62 -11.29
CA PHE A 78 -11.79 26.29 -10.85
C PHE A 78 -10.80 27.26 -11.46
N ARG A 79 -9.76 27.61 -10.69
CA ARG A 79 -8.75 28.59 -11.14
C ARG A 79 -7.76 27.97 -12.12
N SER A 80 -7.59 26.65 -12.06
CA SER A 80 -6.71 25.87 -12.95
C SER A 80 -7.12 24.39 -12.97
N ILE A 81 -6.52 23.62 -13.87
CA ILE A 81 -6.68 22.15 -13.93
C ILE A 81 -6.15 21.49 -12.64
N THR A 82 -5.03 21.98 -12.10
CA THR A 82 -4.46 21.49 -10.84
C THR A 82 -5.40 21.71 -9.65
N ASP A 83 -6.06 22.88 -9.60
CA ASP A 83 -7.08 23.18 -8.58
C ASP A 83 -8.28 22.24 -8.71
N TYR A 84 -8.77 22.01 -9.93
CA TYR A 84 -9.83 21.02 -10.17
C TYR A 84 -9.44 19.60 -9.72
N GLN A 85 -8.24 19.12 -10.07
CA GLN A 85 -7.74 17.82 -9.64
C GLN A 85 -7.63 17.71 -8.12
N TYR A 86 -7.14 18.76 -7.44
CA TYR A 86 -7.07 18.79 -5.99
C TYR A 86 -8.47 18.75 -5.35
N GLN A 87 -9.42 19.54 -5.86
CA GLN A 87 -10.80 19.52 -5.35
C GLN A 87 -11.48 18.18 -5.58
N MET A 88 -11.19 17.51 -6.70
CA MET A 88 -11.67 16.16 -6.98
C MET A 88 -11.13 15.17 -5.96
N LEU A 89 -9.82 15.18 -5.71
CA LEU A 89 -9.20 14.32 -4.69
C LEU A 89 -9.80 14.61 -3.31
N ARG A 90 -9.80 15.88 -2.88
CA ARG A 90 -10.31 16.30 -1.57
C ARG A 90 -11.75 15.84 -1.34
N CYS A 91 -12.65 16.12 -2.30
CA CYS A 91 -14.06 15.78 -2.14
C CYS A 91 -14.25 14.27 -1.97
N ASN A 92 -13.53 13.44 -2.72
CA ASN A 92 -13.66 11.99 -2.59
C ASN A 92 -12.99 11.45 -1.33
N VAL A 93 -11.84 11.99 -0.92
CA VAL A 93 -11.18 11.61 0.34
C VAL A 93 -12.04 11.96 1.56
N ASP A 94 -12.72 13.12 1.54
CA ASP A 94 -13.62 13.54 2.64
C ASP A 94 -14.87 12.64 2.73
N LEU A 95 -15.33 12.09 1.61
CA LEU A 95 -16.57 11.29 1.53
C LEU A 95 -16.34 9.79 1.77
N LEU A 96 -15.19 9.27 1.37
CA LEU A 96 -14.93 7.84 1.31
C LEU A 96 -14.11 7.36 2.51
N LYS A 97 -14.38 6.14 2.94
CA LYS A 97 -13.56 5.45 3.94
C LYS A 97 -12.49 4.62 3.23
N ILE A 98 -11.27 4.70 3.72
CA ILE A 98 -10.18 3.83 3.28
C ILE A 98 -10.53 2.36 3.57
N ILE A 99 -10.13 1.47 2.66
CA ILE A 99 -10.32 0.02 2.80
C ILE A 99 -9.03 -0.62 3.29
N GLN A 100 -7.91 -0.31 2.63
CA GLN A 100 -6.59 -0.85 2.98
C GLN A 100 -5.49 0.19 2.90
N LEU A 101 -4.45 0.01 3.72
CA LEU A 101 -3.18 0.73 3.66
C LEU A 101 -2.05 -0.31 3.65
N GLY A 102 -1.26 -0.36 2.59
CA GLY A 102 -0.01 -1.10 2.53
C GLY A 102 1.15 -0.21 2.94
N VAL A 103 2.03 -0.70 3.81
CA VAL A 103 3.24 0.00 4.25
C VAL A 103 4.42 -0.95 4.17
N THR A 104 5.46 -0.57 3.42
CA THR A 104 6.70 -1.33 3.28
C THR A 104 7.88 -0.53 3.80
N PHE A 105 8.71 -1.14 4.62
CA PHE A 105 9.89 -0.51 5.22
C PHE A 105 11.18 -0.96 4.54
N LEU A 106 12.07 0.01 4.28
CA LEU A 106 13.36 -0.17 3.64
C LEU A 106 14.46 0.62 4.38
N ASP A 107 15.71 0.23 4.19
CA ASP A 107 16.87 1.02 4.60
C ASP A 107 17.31 2.01 3.49
N GLU A 108 18.34 2.79 3.77
CA GLU A 108 18.92 3.77 2.83
C GLU A 108 19.47 3.16 1.53
N ASN A 109 19.76 1.86 1.52
CA ASN A 109 20.26 1.13 0.36
C ASN A 109 19.13 0.39 -0.38
N GLY A 110 17.89 0.51 0.09
CA GLY A 110 16.73 -0.20 -0.46
C GLY A 110 16.60 -1.65 0.01
N ASN A 111 17.37 -2.09 1.01
CA ASN A 111 17.24 -3.42 1.57
C ASN A 111 16.01 -3.51 2.46
N ARG A 112 15.41 -4.70 2.49
CA ARG A 112 14.24 -5.03 3.31
C ARG A 112 14.66 -5.80 4.57
N PRO A 113 13.87 -5.78 5.64
CA PRO A 113 13.99 -6.73 6.73
C PRO A 113 13.87 -8.17 6.21
N GLU A 114 14.58 -9.12 6.84
CA GLU A 114 14.55 -10.55 6.46
C GLU A 114 13.20 -11.21 6.78
N ASP A 115 12.55 -10.81 7.88
CA ASP A 115 11.27 -11.40 8.31
C ASP A 115 10.06 -10.76 7.60
N ILE A 116 9.61 -9.61 8.12
CA ILE A 116 8.42 -8.88 7.66
C ILE A 116 8.88 -7.49 7.23
N SER A 117 8.69 -7.19 5.95
CA SER A 117 8.92 -5.85 5.40
C SER A 117 7.64 -5.07 5.18
N THR A 118 6.50 -5.76 5.04
CA THR A 118 5.27 -5.18 4.50
C THR A 118 4.08 -5.47 5.41
N TRP A 119 3.37 -4.41 5.81
CA TRP A 119 2.14 -4.50 6.60
C TRP A 119 0.96 -4.03 5.75
N GLN A 120 -0.10 -4.84 5.71
CA GLN A 120 -1.36 -4.52 5.08
C GLN A 120 -2.42 -4.26 6.16
N PHE A 121 -2.72 -3.00 6.43
CA PHE A 121 -3.75 -2.60 7.38
C PHE A 121 -5.12 -2.70 6.72
N ASN A 122 -5.99 -3.51 7.31
CA ASN A 122 -7.35 -3.71 6.85
C ASN A 122 -8.33 -2.91 7.72
N PHE A 123 -8.95 -1.89 7.13
CA PHE A 123 -9.89 -1.03 7.83
C PHE A 123 -11.30 -1.59 7.79
N LYS A 124 -12.10 -1.18 8.77
CA LYS A 124 -13.52 -1.55 8.83
C LYS A 124 -14.28 -0.83 7.71
N PHE A 125 -14.82 -1.60 6.78
CA PHE A 125 -15.66 -1.12 5.68
C PHE A 125 -16.98 -1.90 5.63
N CYS A 126 -18.10 -1.21 5.40
CA CYS A 126 -19.43 -1.79 5.42
C CYS A 126 -20.24 -1.39 4.18
N LEU A 127 -20.44 -2.33 3.25
CA LEU A 127 -21.16 -2.11 1.99
C LEU A 127 -22.59 -1.57 2.13
N SER A 128 -23.24 -1.77 3.29
CA SER A 128 -24.61 -1.29 3.51
C SER A 128 -24.67 0.13 4.10
N LYS A 129 -23.55 0.66 4.58
CA LYS A 129 -23.51 1.95 5.30
C LYS A 129 -22.57 2.96 4.67
N ASP A 130 -21.50 2.49 4.04
CA ASP A 130 -20.44 3.32 3.51
C ASP A 130 -20.65 3.58 2.02
N MET A 131 -20.26 4.77 1.56
CA MET A 131 -20.35 5.13 0.14
C MET A 131 -19.23 4.45 -0.65
N PHE A 132 -19.55 4.00 -1.86
CA PHE A 132 -18.60 3.39 -2.79
C PHE A 132 -19.03 3.58 -4.24
N ALA A 133 -18.06 3.55 -5.16
CA ALA A 133 -18.33 3.45 -6.59
C ALA A 133 -18.63 1.97 -6.92
N GLN A 134 -19.76 1.72 -7.59
CA GLN A 134 -20.22 0.36 -7.92
C GLN A 134 -19.20 -0.45 -8.73
N ASP A 135 -18.36 0.25 -9.52
CA ASP A 135 -17.34 -0.35 -10.38
C ASP A 135 -15.99 -0.58 -9.67
N SER A 136 -15.88 -0.24 -8.38
CA SER A 136 -14.62 -0.23 -7.63
C SER A 136 -14.60 -1.20 -6.43
N ILE A 137 -15.57 -2.13 -6.37
CA ILE A 137 -15.67 -3.20 -5.35
C ILE A 137 -15.68 -4.57 -6.00
#